data_AF-A0A2M9XY41-F1
#
_entry.id   AF-A0A2M9XY41-F1
#
_cell.length_a   1.000
_cell.length_b   1.000
_cell.length_c   1.000
_cell.angle_alpha   90.00
_cell.angle_beta   90.00
_cell.angle_gamma   90.00
#
_symmetry.space_group_name_H-M   'P 1'
#
loop_
_entity.id
_entity.type
_entity.pdbx_description
1 polymer ?
#
loop_
_entity_poly.entity_id
_entity_poly.type
_entity_poly.pdbx_seq_one_letter_code
_entity_poly.pdbx_strand_id
1 'polypeptide(L)'
;MKKATIFVFLLIFLTDQAFAQNLTSRNPVSFSSEPTSVEEFKFLHSSVATSPEGGVAMLVLAISLYGKNQDLGRKAIILSVLSKNRQKSTKQTAVDGVDLGAGDQYLLGQLDKYKMLPNGYWKGAEPSNGYTASLPLTVETYTNPYSGDESTGKIKLFVATRGASSFRPVSVEKDVDGLWRAKEMSSLFVGMMPAK
;
A
#
# COMPACT_ATOMS: atom_id res chain seq x y z
N MET A 1 -45.23 50.36 26.10
CA MET A 1 -45.24 48.92 25.78
C MET A 1 -44.30 48.67 24.60
N LYS A 2 -43.07 48.17 24.85
CA LYS A 2 -42.08 47.90 23.79
C LYS A 2 -42.17 46.43 23.40
N LYS A 3 -42.46 46.14 22.14
CA LYS A 3 -42.46 44.77 21.57
C LYS A 3 -41.00 44.38 21.29
N ALA A 4 -40.51 43.31 21.91
CA ALA A 4 -39.22 42.73 21.61
C ALA A 4 -39.42 41.62 20.56
N THR A 5 -38.84 41.81 19.38
CA THR A 5 -38.80 40.79 18.32
C THR A 5 -37.67 39.82 18.61
N ILE A 6 -37.99 38.57 18.91
CA ILE A 6 -37.02 37.49 19.10
C ILE A 6 -36.66 36.94 17.72
N PHE A 7 -35.40 37.12 17.31
CA PHE A 7 -34.82 36.42 16.17
C PHE A 7 -34.33 35.05 16.63
N VAL A 8 -35.02 33.99 16.23
CA VAL A 8 -34.56 32.61 16.42
C VAL A 8 -33.53 32.31 15.33
N PHE A 9 -32.25 32.30 15.68
CA PHE A 9 -31.20 31.75 14.83
C PHE A 9 -31.29 30.22 14.89
N LEU A 10 -31.87 29.62 13.87
CA LEU A 10 -31.82 28.18 13.64
C LEU A 10 -30.41 27.83 13.15
N LEU A 11 -29.53 27.44 14.07
CA LEU A 11 -28.24 26.83 13.74
C LEU A 11 -28.51 25.44 13.14
N ILE A 12 -28.53 25.38 11.82
CA ILE A 12 -28.49 24.12 11.07
C ILE A 12 -27.10 23.54 11.31
N PHE A 13 -27.00 22.58 12.22
CA PHE A 13 -25.87 21.67 12.26
C PHE A 13 -25.91 20.85 10.97
N LEU A 14 -25.24 21.31 9.93
CA LEU A 14 -24.80 20.45 8.84
C LEU A 14 -23.88 19.42 9.49
N THR A 15 -24.42 18.23 9.73
CA THR A 15 -23.59 17.07 10.00
C THR A 15 -22.77 16.85 8.73
N ASP A 16 -21.56 17.39 8.70
CA ASP A 16 -20.50 16.90 7.84
C ASP A 16 -20.26 15.45 8.27
N GLN A 17 -21.08 14.54 7.76
CA GLN A 17 -20.65 13.16 7.65
C GLN A 17 -19.46 13.19 6.70
N ALA A 18 -18.26 13.20 7.27
CA ALA A 18 -17.06 12.85 6.56
C ALA A 18 -17.32 11.50 5.89
N PHE A 19 -17.63 11.52 4.59
CA PHE A 19 -17.89 10.30 3.83
C PHE A 19 -16.61 9.46 3.86
N ALA A 20 -16.62 8.45 4.73
CA ALA A 20 -15.52 7.53 4.97
C ALA A 20 -15.28 6.67 3.73
N GLN A 21 -14.56 7.18 2.73
CA GLN A 21 -14.06 6.54 1.50
C GLN A 21 -15.06 5.71 0.63
N ASN A 22 -16.28 5.40 1.09
CA ASN A 22 -17.25 4.46 0.54
C ASN A 22 -16.58 3.16 0.03
N LEU A 23 -15.98 2.43 0.96
CA LEU A 23 -15.12 1.29 0.64
C LEU A 23 -15.91 0.00 0.40
N THR A 24 -15.55 -0.71 -0.67
CA THR A 24 -15.98 -2.07 -0.99
C THR A 24 -14.80 -3.02 -0.83
N SER A 25 -14.94 -4.08 -0.02
CA SER A 25 -13.87 -5.06 0.19
C SER A 25 -13.54 -5.85 -1.08
N ARG A 26 -12.26 -6.16 -1.26
CA ARG A 26 -11.75 -7.06 -2.30
C ARG A 26 -11.33 -8.40 -1.70
N ASN A 27 -11.01 -9.36 -2.56
CA ASN A 27 -10.52 -10.66 -2.11
C ASN A 27 -9.16 -10.49 -1.40
N PRO A 28 -9.03 -10.90 -0.12
CA PRO A 28 -7.77 -10.78 0.59
C PRO A 28 -6.72 -11.74 0.03
N VAL A 29 -5.46 -11.32 0.04
CA VAL A 29 -4.33 -12.15 -0.41
C VAL A 29 -3.53 -12.58 0.81
N SER A 30 -3.26 -13.88 0.93
CA SER A 30 -2.52 -14.45 2.06
C SER A 30 -1.28 -15.18 1.60
N PHE A 31 -0.21 -15.07 2.38
CA PHE A 31 1.06 -15.76 2.16
C PHE A 31 1.26 -16.83 3.23
N SER A 32 1.60 -18.04 2.81
CA SER A 32 1.96 -19.14 3.71
C SER A 32 3.39 -19.03 4.23
N SER A 33 4.27 -18.35 3.49
CA SER A 33 5.67 -18.12 3.84
C SER A 33 6.19 -16.85 3.17
N GLU A 34 7.24 -16.26 3.75
CA GLU A 34 7.97 -15.17 3.12
C GLU A 34 9.13 -15.72 2.28
N PRO A 35 9.41 -15.14 1.10
CA PRO A 35 10.55 -15.55 0.29
C PRO A 35 11.85 -15.11 0.97
N THR A 36 12.88 -15.94 0.84
CA THR A 36 14.21 -15.73 1.42
C THR A 36 15.25 -15.30 0.39
N SER A 37 14.89 -15.34 -0.90
CA SER A 37 15.73 -14.94 -2.02
C SER A 37 14.95 -14.13 -3.06
N VAL A 38 15.68 -13.46 -3.97
CA VAL A 38 15.08 -12.71 -5.08
C VAL A 38 14.37 -13.66 -6.05
N GLU A 39 14.92 -14.86 -6.25
CA GLU A 39 14.38 -15.90 -7.11
C GLU A 39 13.06 -16.44 -6.57
N GLU A 40 12.98 -16.72 -5.26
CA GLU A 40 11.72 -17.10 -4.60
C GLU A 40 10.69 -15.97 -4.69
N PHE A 41 11.13 -14.71 -4.50
CA PHE A 41 10.25 -13.56 -4.66
C PHE A 41 9.70 -13.47 -6.09
N LYS A 42 10.54 -13.65 -7.12
CA LYS A 42 10.10 -13.64 -8.54
C LYS A 42 9.09 -14.75 -8.82
N PHE A 43 9.33 -15.96 -8.30
CA PHE A 43 8.40 -17.08 -8.45
C PHE A 43 7.04 -16.80 -7.81
N LEU A 44 7.05 -16.29 -6.58
CA LEU A 44 5.82 -15.89 -5.88
C LEU A 44 5.13 -14.73 -6.58
N HIS A 45 5.89 -13.73 -7.05
CA HIS A 45 5.35 -12.58 -7.78
C HIS A 45 4.61 -13.00 -9.05
N SER A 46 5.17 -13.92 -9.83
CA SER A 46 4.56 -14.39 -11.09
C SER A 46 3.25 -15.17 -10.88
N SER A 47 3.07 -15.80 -9.73
CA SER A 47 1.82 -16.52 -9.39
C SER A 47 0.78 -15.62 -8.72
N VAL A 48 1.21 -14.74 -7.82
CA VAL A 48 0.32 -13.90 -7.01
C VAL A 48 -0.10 -12.62 -7.73
N ALA A 49 0.81 -11.93 -8.42
CA ALA A 49 0.52 -10.63 -9.06
C ALA A 49 -0.30 -10.73 -10.35
N THR A 50 -1.12 -11.77 -10.49
CA THR A 50 -2.03 -11.98 -11.62
C THR A 50 -3.36 -11.23 -11.47
N SER A 51 -3.62 -10.65 -10.28
CA SER A 51 -4.73 -9.73 -10.00
C SER A 51 -4.23 -8.39 -9.40
N PRO A 52 -5.05 -7.33 -9.41
CA PRO A 52 -4.71 -6.07 -8.74
C PRO A 52 -4.36 -6.22 -7.27
N GLU A 53 -5.13 -7.04 -6.53
CA GLU A 53 -4.90 -7.32 -5.11
C GLU A 53 -3.58 -8.05 -4.92
N GLY A 54 -3.27 -9.01 -5.79
CA GLY A 54 -2.00 -9.72 -5.81
C GLY A 54 -0.82 -8.78 -6.02
N GLY A 55 -0.91 -7.85 -6.97
CA GLY A 55 0.13 -6.84 -7.20
C GLY A 55 0.37 -5.94 -5.98
N VAL A 56 -0.71 -5.50 -5.32
CA VAL A 56 -0.60 -4.74 -4.06
C VAL A 56 -0.03 -5.58 -2.92
N ALA A 57 -0.44 -6.83 -2.80
CA ALA A 57 0.03 -7.73 -1.75
C ALA A 57 1.53 -8.05 -1.91
N MET A 58 2.01 -8.23 -3.15
CA MET A 58 3.45 -8.39 -3.43
C MET A 58 4.25 -7.14 -3.06
N LEU A 59 3.71 -5.92 -3.28
CA LEU A 59 4.35 -4.69 -2.81
C LEU A 59 4.41 -4.62 -1.28
N VAL A 60 3.33 -4.97 -0.59
CA VAL A 60 3.32 -5.01 0.89
C VAL A 60 4.33 -6.03 1.42
N LEU A 61 4.40 -7.21 0.81
CA LEU A 61 5.41 -8.22 1.14
C LEU A 61 6.83 -7.66 0.91
N ALA A 62 7.07 -6.96 -0.20
CA ALA A 62 8.36 -6.35 -0.48
C ALA A 62 8.76 -5.28 0.56
N ILE A 63 7.80 -4.47 1.01
CA ILE A 63 7.97 -3.48 2.09
C ILE A 63 8.31 -4.18 3.42
N SER A 64 7.63 -5.28 3.76
CA SER A 64 7.94 -6.12 4.93
C SER A 64 9.36 -6.70 4.86
N LEU A 65 9.73 -7.26 3.71
CA LEU A 65 11.07 -7.80 3.47
C LEU A 65 12.14 -6.73 3.64
N TYR A 66 11.89 -5.47 3.23
CA TYR A 66 12.84 -4.38 3.42
C TYR A 66 13.14 -4.10 4.89
N GLY A 67 12.13 -4.22 5.76
CA GLY A 67 12.32 -4.11 7.21
C GLY A 67 13.19 -5.21 7.82
N LYS A 68 13.30 -6.36 7.18
CA LYS A 68 14.04 -7.55 7.66
C LYS A 68 15.41 -7.71 7.01
N ASN A 69 15.48 -7.48 5.70
CA ASN A 69 16.65 -7.55 4.87
C ASN A 69 16.54 -6.47 3.77
N GLN A 70 17.26 -5.37 3.95
CA GLN A 70 17.15 -4.21 3.06
C GLN A 70 17.55 -4.52 1.61
N ASP A 71 18.53 -5.40 1.37
CA ASP A 71 18.95 -5.74 0.01
C ASP A 71 17.85 -6.54 -0.71
N LEU A 72 17.34 -7.60 -0.07
CA LEU A 72 16.25 -8.40 -0.61
C LEU A 72 14.98 -7.56 -0.80
N GLY A 73 14.59 -6.81 0.23
CA GLY A 73 13.39 -5.97 0.18
C GLY A 73 13.47 -4.87 -0.86
N ARG A 74 14.63 -4.27 -1.07
CA ARG A 74 14.83 -3.27 -2.13
C ARG A 74 14.60 -3.90 -3.50
N LYS A 75 15.23 -5.05 -3.77
CA LYS A 75 15.08 -5.77 -5.04
C LYS A 75 13.63 -6.23 -5.24
N ALA A 76 12.96 -6.67 -4.18
CA ALA A 76 11.54 -6.99 -4.18
C ALA A 76 10.67 -5.76 -4.54
N ILE A 77 10.94 -4.60 -3.95
CA ILE A 77 10.21 -3.35 -4.25
C ILE A 77 10.42 -2.96 -5.71
N ILE A 78 11.64 -3.05 -6.24
CA ILE A 78 11.92 -2.81 -7.66
C ILE A 78 11.04 -3.72 -8.54
N LEU A 79 10.97 -5.02 -8.22
CA LEU A 79 10.17 -6.00 -8.96
C LEU A 79 8.65 -5.77 -8.87
N SER A 80 8.17 -5.12 -7.80
CA SER A 80 6.74 -4.79 -7.58
C SER A 80 6.30 -3.43 -8.12
N VAL A 81 7.23 -2.60 -8.62
CA VAL A 81 6.93 -1.31 -9.28
C VAL A 81 6.88 -1.48 -10.80
N LEU A 82 6.03 -0.75 -11.52
CA LEU A 82 5.92 -0.85 -12.98
C LEU A 82 7.27 -0.72 -13.69
N SER A 83 7.50 -1.55 -14.71
CA SER A 83 8.72 -1.53 -15.53
C SER A 83 9.08 -0.13 -16.04
N LYS A 84 8.09 0.65 -16.51
CA LYS A 84 8.25 2.01 -17.02
C LYS A 84 8.60 3.08 -15.97
N ASN A 85 8.43 2.77 -14.68
CA ASN A 85 8.83 3.64 -13.57
C ASN A 85 10.26 3.32 -13.07
N ARG A 86 10.89 2.27 -13.61
CA ARG A 86 12.26 1.86 -13.29
C ARG A 86 13.26 2.55 -14.21
N GLN A 87 14.54 2.47 -13.87
CA GLN A 87 15.65 2.98 -14.67
C GLN A 87 16.74 1.91 -14.82
N LYS A 88 17.49 1.95 -15.92
CA LYS A 88 18.67 1.09 -16.09
C LYS A 88 19.71 1.40 -15.02
N SER A 89 20.33 0.37 -14.47
CA SER A 89 21.34 0.51 -13.42
C SER A 89 22.26 -0.69 -13.39
N THR A 90 23.54 -0.45 -13.14
CA THR A 90 24.56 -1.48 -12.88
C THR A 90 25.00 -1.51 -11.41
N LYS A 91 24.33 -0.75 -10.54
CA LYS A 91 24.62 -0.73 -9.10
C LYS A 91 24.31 -2.09 -8.49
N GLN A 92 24.98 -2.43 -7.39
CA GLN A 92 24.69 -3.66 -6.62
C GLN A 92 23.24 -3.76 -6.14
N THR A 93 22.60 -2.60 -5.97
CA THR A 93 21.19 -2.47 -5.60
C THR A 93 20.20 -2.84 -6.70
N ALA A 94 20.67 -2.98 -7.94
CA ALA A 94 19.84 -3.31 -9.08
C ALA A 94 19.43 -4.78 -9.08
N VAL A 95 18.33 -5.08 -9.77
CA VAL A 95 17.88 -6.44 -10.10
C VAL A 95 17.58 -6.46 -11.59
N ASP A 96 18.10 -7.47 -12.29
CA ASP A 96 17.95 -7.61 -13.75
C ASP A 96 18.37 -6.36 -14.56
N GLY A 97 19.42 -5.67 -14.09
CA GLY A 97 19.94 -4.46 -14.75
C GLY A 97 19.07 -3.20 -14.58
N VAL A 98 18.09 -3.22 -13.66
CA VAL A 98 17.23 -2.07 -13.37
C VAL A 98 17.17 -1.75 -11.88
N ASP A 99 16.87 -0.49 -11.57
CA ASP A 99 16.65 0.05 -10.23
C ASP A 99 15.42 0.96 -10.24
N LEU A 100 14.96 1.40 -9.06
CA LEU A 100 13.84 2.35 -8.96
C LEU A 100 14.18 3.68 -9.65
N GLY A 101 13.20 4.29 -10.31
CA GLY A 101 13.31 5.67 -10.77
C GLY A 101 13.51 6.65 -9.60
N ALA A 102 13.99 7.87 -9.89
CA ALA A 102 14.36 8.84 -8.87
C ALA A 102 13.22 9.20 -7.89
N GLY A 103 11.97 9.24 -8.37
CA GLY A 103 10.80 9.52 -7.53
C GLY A 103 10.56 8.43 -6.48
N ASP A 104 10.54 7.17 -6.91
CA ASP A 104 10.31 6.03 -6.00
C ASP A 104 11.52 5.75 -5.09
N GLN A 105 12.73 6.07 -5.55
CA GLN A 105 13.95 5.95 -4.76
C GLN A 105 13.86 6.72 -3.43
N TYR A 106 13.27 7.91 -3.43
CA TYR A 106 13.11 8.73 -2.22
C TYR A 106 12.20 8.07 -1.18
N LEU A 107 11.24 7.25 -1.62
CA LEU A 107 10.30 6.58 -0.73
C LEU A 107 11.00 5.57 0.18
N LEU A 108 12.08 4.93 -0.28
CA LEU A 108 12.84 3.96 0.53
C LEU A 108 13.39 4.59 1.81
N GLY A 109 13.83 5.86 1.76
CA GLY A 109 14.27 6.58 2.95
C GLY A 109 13.17 6.78 4.01
N GLN A 110 11.89 6.68 3.63
CA GLN A 110 10.79 6.71 4.59
C GLN A 110 10.66 5.38 5.35
N LEU A 111 10.97 4.24 4.73
CA LEU A 111 11.01 2.95 5.42
C LEU A 111 12.14 2.92 6.46
N ASP A 112 13.27 3.56 6.16
CA ASP A 112 14.36 3.74 7.13
C ASP A 112 13.94 4.62 8.31
N LYS A 113 13.20 5.69 8.03
CA LYS A 113 12.74 6.67 9.02
C LYS A 113 11.65 6.10 9.94
N TYR A 114 10.68 5.36 9.39
CA TYR A 114 9.48 4.93 10.10
C TYR A 114 9.45 3.40 10.23
N LYS A 115 10.02 2.90 11.32
CA LYS A 115 10.24 1.45 11.56
C LYS A 115 8.96 0.60 11.64
N MET A 116 7.80 1.21 11.83
CA MET A 116 6.51 0.53 11.81
C MET A 116 5.99 0.24 10.40
N LEU A 117 6.43 0.99 9.37
CA LEU A 117 5.91 0.84 8.01
C LEU A 117 6.06 -0.57 7.42
N PRO A 118 7.21 -1.25 7.57
CA PRO A 118 7.39 -2.62 7.05
C PRO A 118 6.30 -3.60 7.50
N ASN A 119 5.76 -3.45 8.70
CA ASN A 119 4.75 -4.36 9.26
C ASN A 119 3.33 -3.77 9.28
N GLY A 120 3.17 -2.50 8.89
CA GLY A 120 1.95 -1.72 9.15
C GLY A 120 0.73 -2.06 8.30
N TYR A 121 0.89 -2.94 7.31
CA TYR A 121 -0.12 -3.27 6.31
C TYR A 121 -0.62 -4.71 6.39
N TRP A 122 -0.09 -5.50 7.32
CA TRP A 122 -0.56 -6.84 7.58
C TRP A 122 -1.85 -6.82 8.39
N LYS A 123 -2.75 -7.76 8.09
CA LYS A 123 -3.93 -8.02 8.91
C LYS A 123 -3.51 -8.31 10.35
N GLY A 124 -4.19 -7.67 11.30
CA GLY A 124 -3.91 -7.81 12.73
C GLY A 124 -2.76 -6.92 13.25
N ALA A 125 -1.96 -6.31 12.38
CA ALA A 125 -0.91 -5.39 12.81
C ALA A 125 -1.49 -4.03 13.21
N GLU A 126 -1.28 -3.61 14.45
CA GLU A 126 -1.77 -2.33 14.98
C GLU A 126 -0.82 -1.71 16.01
N PRO A 127 -0.93 -0.40 16.28
CA PRO A 127 -0.05 0.27 17.24
C PRO A 127 -0.02 -0.39 18.63
N SER A 128 -1.17 -0.89 19.10
CA SER A 128 -1.34 -1.46 20.44
C SER A 128 -0.60 -2.79 20.65
N ASN A 129 -0.26 -3.49 19.56
CA ASN A 129 0.45 -4.78 19.59
C ASN A 129 1.85 -4.70 18.95
N GLY A 130 2.39 -3.49 18.81
CA GLY A 130 3.68 -3.27 18.18
C GLY A 130 3.71 -3.61 16.69
N TYR A 131 2.57 -3.56 16.00
CA TYR A 131 2.41 -3.98 14.60
C TYR A 131 2.71 -5.46 14.35
N THR A 132 2.31 -6.32 15.29
CA THR A 132 2.41 -7.77 15.14
C THR A 132 1.28 -8.29 14.25
N ALA A 133 1.62 -8.91 13.11
CA ALA A 133 0.63 -9.49 12.19
C ALA A 133 -0.05 -10.75 12.76
N SER A 134 -1.30 -10.98 12.38
CA SER A 134 -1.93 -12.30 12.51
C SER A 134 -1.42 -13.25 11.44
N LEU A 135 -1.46 -14.56 11.73
CA LEU A 135 -1.15 -15.61 10.77
C LEU A 135 -2.43 -16.25 10.19
N PRO A 136 -2.45 -16.63 8.90
CA PRO A 136 -1.40 -16.40 7.90
C PRO A 136 -1.22 -14.90 7.57
N LEU A 137 -0.06 -14.52 7.00
CA LEU A 137 0.20 -13.13 6.64
C LEU A 137 -0.77 -12.70 5.54
N THR A 138 -1.71 -11.82 5.86
CA THR A 138 -2.80 -11.42 4.94
C THR A 138 -2.78 -9.91 4.68
N VAL A 139 -2.97 -9.53 3.41
CA VAL A 139 -3.21 -8.15 2.98
C VAL A 139 -4.69 -8.00 2.62
N GLU A 140 -5.33 -6.98 3.20
CA GLU A 140 -6.70 -6.61 2.89
C GLU A 140 -6.72 -5.34 2.05
N THR A 141 -7.41 -5.39 0.91
CA THR A 141 -7.57 -4.25 0.01
C THR A 141 -9.04 -3.94 -0.24
N TYR A 142 -9.30 -2.70 -0.63
CA TYR A 142 -10.64 -2.18 -0.85
C TYR A 142 -10.64 -1.31 -2.12
N THR A 143 -11.81 -1.16 -2.73
CA THR A 143 -12.09 -0.18 -3.79
C THR A 143 -13.14 0.81 -3.30
N ASN A 144 -13.42 1.81 -4.11
CA ASN A 144 -14.55 2.72 -3.97
C ASN A 144 -15.03 3.17 -5.37
N PRO A 145 -16.12 3.95 -5.48
CA PRO A 145 -16.63 4.39 -6.78
C PRO A 145 -15.65 5.20 -7.65
N TYR A 146 -14.55 5.70 -7.07
CA TYR A 146 -13.52 6.49 -7.75
C TYR A 146 -12.21 5.71 -7.96
N SER A 147 -12.25 4.39 -7.84
CA SER A 147 -11.07 3.53 -8.00
C SER A 147 -10.63 3.35 -9.45
N GLY A 148 -11.45 3.77 -10.41
CA GLY A 148 -11.24 3.54 -11.82
C GLY A 148 -11.82 2.20 -12.27
N ASP A 149 -11.43 1.77 -13.47
CA ASP A 149 -11.97 0.59 -14.13
C ASP A 149 -10.85 -0.43 -14.39
N GLU A 150 -10.90 -1.55 -13.65
CA GLU A 150 -9.95 -2.65 -13.75
C GLU A 150 -9.81 -3.21 -15.18
N SER A 151 -10.88 -3.16 -15.99
CA SER A 151 -10.88 -3.66 -17.37
C SER A 151 -9.92 -2.89 -18.28
N THR A 152 -9.58 -1.65 -17.91
CA THR A 152 -8.57 -0.83 -18.60
C THR A 152 -7.14 -1.24 -18.26
N GLY A 153 -6.95 -2.25 -17.41
CA GLY A 153 -5.63 -2.69 -16.93
C GLY A 153 -5.05 -1.76 -15.87
N LYS A 154 -5.86 -0.91 -15.24
CA LYS A 154 -5.42 0.01 -14.18
C LYS A 154 -6.53 0.17 -13.13
N ILE A 155 -6.17 0.11 -11.85
CA ILE A 155 -7.11 0.36 -10.76
C ILE A 155 -6.39 0.93 -9.53
N LYS A 156 -7.10 1.75 -8.76
CA LYS A 156 -6.68 2.19 -7.43
C LYS A 156 -7.30 1.30 -6.36
N LEU A 157 -6.47 0.75 -5.49
CA LEU A 157 -6.89 0.02 -4.31
C LEU A 157 -6.53 0.80 -3.04
N PHE A 158 -7.22 0.52 -1.95
CA PHE A 158 -6.96 1.08 -0.62
C PHE A 158 -6.49 -0.05 0.29
N VAL A 159 -5.25 0.02 0.74
CA VAL A 159 -4.62 -0.99 1.61
C VAL A 159 -5.03 -0.75 3.04
N ALA A 160 -5.55 -1.79 3.69
CA ALA A 160 -5.90 -1.75 5.10
C ALA A 160 -4.68 -1.40 5.96
N THR A 161 -4.89 -0.55 6.95
CA THR A 161 -3.93 -0.33 8.03
C THR A 161 -4.66 0.14 9.27
N ARG A 162 -4.15 -0.24 10.44
CA ARG A 162 -4.60 0.32 11.74
C ARG A 162 -3.68 1.41 12.25
N GLY A 163 -2.63 1.74 11.49
CA GLY A 163 -1.66 2.77 11.82
C GLY A 163 -2.01 4.18 11.36
N ALA A 164 -3.16 4.38 10.70
CA ALA A 164 -3.58 5.66 10.16
C ALA A 164 -5.10 5.83 10.27
N SER A 165 -5.59 7.07 10.11
CA SER A 165 -7.02 7.40 10.13
C SER A 165 -7.79 6.93 8.90
N SER A 166 -7.10 6.48 7.85
CA SER A 166 -7.71 5.98 6.61
C SER A 166 -6.83 4.91 5.95
N PHE A 167 -7.45 4.08 5.10
CA PHE A 167 -6.73 3.11 4.28
C PHE A 167 -5.91 3.82 3.21
N ARG A 168 -4.73 3.26 2.92
CA ARG A 168 -3.72 3.93 2.10
C ARG A 168 -3.94 3.60 0.62
N PRO A 169 -4.19 4.60 -0.25
CA PRO A 169 -4.36 4.35 -1.67
C PRO A 169 -3.05 3.90 -2.34
N VAL A 170 -3.17 2.92 -3.23
CA VAL A 170 -2.14 2.47 -4.17
C VAL A 170 -2.79 2.33 -5.54
N SER A 171 -2.19 2.92 -6.56
CA SER A 171 -2.60 2.65 -7.95
C SER A 171 -1.73 1.55 -8.52
N VAL A 172 -2.36 0.53 -9.10
CA VAL A 172 -1.69 -0.56 -9.83
C VAL A 172 -2.09 -0.54 -11.29
N GLU A 173 -1.18 -1.01 -12.13
CA GLU A 173 -1.38 -1.15 -13.58
C GLU A 173 -0.83 -2.52 -14.00
N LYS A 174 -1.47 -3.14 -15.00
CA LYS A 174 -0.98 -4.35 -15.64
C LYS A 174 0.21 -3.99 -16.53
N ASP A 175 1.34 -4.61 -16.27
CA ASP A 175 2.59 -4.37 -16.99
C ASP A 175 2.65 -5.20 -18.29
N VAL A 176 3.73 -5.04 -19.06
CA VAL A 176 3.92 -5.68 -20.38
C VAL A 176 3.94 -7.21 -20.34
N ASP A 177 4.26 -7.81 -19.19
CA ASP A 177 4.27 -9.26 -18.94
C ASP A 177 2.95 -9.77 -18.36
N GLY A 178 1.92 -8.91 -18.26
CA GLY A 178 0.61 -9.25 -17.75
C GLY A 178 0.47 -9.24 -16.23
N LEU A 179 1.56 -8.99 -15.49
CA LEU A 179 1.52 -8.90 -14.03
C LEU A 179 1.12 -7.50 -13.57
N TRP A 180 0.36 -7.42 -12.48
CA TRP A 180 -0.04 -6.17 -11.85
C TRP A 180 1.08 -5.64 -10.96
N ARG A 181 1.45 -4.37 -11.16
CA ARG A 181 2.51 -3.71 -10.40
C ARG A 181 2.10 -2.31 -9.96
N ALA A 182 2.76 -1.81 -8.93
CA ALA A 182 2.54 -0.49 -8.41
C ALA A 182 2.93 0.59 -9.42
N LYS A 183 1.97 1.47 -9.71
CA LYS A 183 2.14 2.71 -10.46
C LYS A 183 2.44 3.88 -9.53
N GLU A 184 1.65 3.99 -8.46
CA GLU A 184 1.72 5.06 -7.47
C GLU A 184 1.53 4.44 -6.09
N MET A 185 2.58 4.51 -5.25
CA MET A 185 2.62 3.80 -3.98
C MET A 185 3.02 4.67 -2.79
N SER A 186 3.25 5.97 -2.99
CA SER A 186 3.78 6.88 -1.97
C SER A 186 3.00 6.88 -0.65
N SER A 187 1.69 6.62 -0.69
CA SER A 187 0.86 6.53 0.52
C SER A 187 1.26 5.38 1.47
N LEU A 188 1.90 4.33 0.95
CA LEU A 188 2.45 3.25 1.78
C LEU A 188 3.76 3.63 2.50
N PHE A 189 4.32 4.78 2.17
CA PHE A 189 5.61 5.27 2.67
C PHE A 189 5.43 6.51 3.56
N VAL A 190 4.19 6.84 3.94
CA VAL A 190 3.88 7.93 4.86
C VAL A 190 3.77 7.39 6.27
N GLY A 191 4.44 8.05 7.21
CA GLY A 191 4.47 7.66 8.63
C GLY A 191 3.11 7.28 9.21
N MET A 192 3.13 6.31 10.12
CA MET A 192 1.98 5.82 10.87
C MET A 192 2.11 6.18 12.34
N MET A 193 1.03 5.94 13.09
CA MET A 193 1.06 5.96 14.55
C MET A 193 2.24 5.14 15.09
N PRO A 194 3.03 5.64 16.05
CA PRO A 194 4.05 4.85 16.71
C PRO A 194 3.45 3.62 17.40
N ALA A 195 4.22 2.54 17.50
CA ALA A 195 3.91 1.45 18.41
C ALA A 195 3.77 1.99 19.85
N LYS A 196 2.84 1.42 20.61
CA LYS A 196 2.62 1.75 22.03
C LYS A 196 3.44 0.86 22.94
#